data_AF-A0A537G383-F1
#
_entry.id   AF-A0A537G383-F1
#
_cell.length_a   1.000
_cell.length_b   1.000
_cell.length_c   1.000
_cell.angle_alpha   90.00
_cell.angle_beta   90.00
_cell.angle_gamma   90.00
#
_symmetry.space_group_name_H-M   'P 1'
#
loop_
_entity.id
_entity.type
_entity.pdbx_description
1 polymer ?
#
loop_
_entity_poly.entity_id
_entity_poly.type
_entity_poly.pdbx_seq_one_letter_code
_entity_poly.pdbx_strand_id
1 'polypeptide(L)'
;MRQMKGVTMKVQYEKHTREPIPAFYYGSRQLFHVHARGEEISATLHTDQKARTKIAEDQSIDWRARDQVKKRTWAAFTLRSSKDLVPFMELVRAKYDMINQEASGKQEEQRPVAF
;
A
#
# COMPACT_ATOMS: atom_id res chain seq x y z
N MET A 1 -10.53 5.00 -11.57
CA MET A 1 -9.31 4.24 -11.23
C MET A 1 -9.28 2.95 -12.02
N ARG A 2 -8.14 2.58 -12.63
CA ARG A 2 -7.99 1.29 -13.33
C ARG A 2 -7.91 0.17 -12.29
N GLN A 3 -8.62 -0.94 -12.51
CA GLN A 3 -8.58 -2.09 -11.61
C GLN A 3 -7.14 -2.65 -11.55
N MET A 4 -6.62 -2.87 -10.33
CA MET A 4 -5.33 -3.54 -10.12
C MET A 4 -5.48 -5.03 -10.48
N LYS A 5 -4.83 -5.46 -11.55
CA LYS A 5 -4.94 -6.85 -12.03
C LYS A 5 -4.01 -7.78 -11.23
N GLY A 6 -4.43 -9.03 -11.04
CA GLY A 6 -3.62 -10.03 -10.35
C GLY A 6 -3.50 -9.84 -8.83
N VAL A 7 -4.29 -8.93 -8.25
CA VAL A 7 -4.41 -8.84 -6.79
C VAL A 7 -5.29 -9.99 -6.30
N THR A 8 -4.79 -10.74 -5.33
CA THR A 8 -5.50 -11.85 -4.69
C THR A 8 -5.77 -11.51 -3.23
N MET A 9 -6.88 -12.03 -2.70
CA MET A 9 -7.24 -11.91 -1.29
C MET A 9 -6.98 -13.24 -0.60
N LYS A 10 -6.39 -13.20 0.60
CA LYS A 10 -6.28 -14.33 1.52
C LYS A 10 -6.80 -13.90 2.88
N VAL A 11 -7.48 -14.79 3.57
CA VAL A 11 -7.88 -14.55 4.97
C VAL A 11 -6.73 -15.01 5.87
N GLN A 12 -6.17 -14.09 6.62
CA GLN A 12 -5.28 -14.36 7.74
C GLN A 12 -6.10 -14.38 9.03
N TYR A 13 -5.51 -14.84 10.12
CA TYR A 13 -6.14 -14.80 11.44
C TYR A 13 -5.20 -14.10 12.40
N GLU A 14 -5.73 -13.18 13.19
CA GLU A 14 -4.94 -12.54 14.23
C GLU A 14 -4.48 -13.60 15.24
N LYS A 15 -3.21 -13.56 15.63
CA LYS A 15 -2.60 -14.58 16.51
C LYS A 15 -3.32 -14.72 17.86
N HIS A 16 -3.86 -13.61 18.39
CA HIS A 16 -4.39 -13.55 19.75
C HIS A 16 -5.92 -13.67 19.79
N THR A 17 -6.63 -12.90 18.98
CA THR A 17 -8.11 -12.94 18.96
C THR A 17 -8.70 -13.98 18.01
N ARG A 18 -7.90 -14.52 17.08
CA ARG A 18 -8.38 -15.34 15.94
C ARG A 18 -9.41 -14.62 15.06
N GLU A 19 -9.45 -13.30 15.10
CA GLU A 19 -10.29 -12.51 14.20
C GLU A 19 -9.79 -12.67 12.75
N PRO A 20 -10.70 -12.84 11.78
CA PRO A 20 -10.34 -12.94 10.37
C PRO A 20 -9.84 -11.59 9.86
N ILE A 21 -8.69 -11.60 9.19
CA ILE A 21 -8.02 -10.42 8.64
C ILE A 21 -7.94 -10.62 7.11
N PRO A 22 -8.76 -9.92 6.32
CA PRO A 22 -8.59 -9.89 4.87
C PRO A 22 -7.25 -9.24 4.51
N ALA A 23 -6.38 -10.00 3.86
CA ALA A 23 -5.08 -9.56 3.40
C ALA A 23 -4.99 -9.65 1.87
N PHE A 24 -4.47 -8.59 1.24
CA PHE A 24 -4.42 -8.44 -0.20
C PHE A 24 -2.98 -8.55 -0.70
N TYR A 25 -2.76 -9.32 -1.75
CA TYR A 25 -1.45 -9.69 -2.27
C TYR A 25 -1.34 -9.43 -3.76
N TYR A 26 -0.15 -9.06 -4.22
CA TYR A 26 0.22 -9.12 -5.62
C TYR A 26 1.42 -10.07 -5.78
N GLY A 27 1.20 -11.19 -6.47
CA GLY A 27 2.11 -12.33 -6.43
C GLY A 27 2.28 -12.86 -5.00
N SER A 28 3.53 -13.00 -4.53
CA SER A 28 3.85 -13.41 -3.16
C SER A 28 3.92 -12.24 -2.16
N ARG A 29 3.79 -10.98 -2.60
CA ARG A 29 4.01 -9.80 -1.76
C ARG A 29 2.68 -9.24 -1.26
N GLN A 30 2.53 -9.20 0.06
CA GLN A 30 1.37 -8.60 0.72
C GLN A 30 1.36 -7.11 0.46
N LEU A 31 0.28 -6.54 -0.08
CA LEU A 31 0.11 -5.10 -0.25
C LEU A 31 -0.33 -4.47 1.08
N PHE A 32 -1.51 -4.87 1.56
CA PHE A 32 -2.12 -4.40 2.79
C PHE A 32 -3.02 -5.47 3.39
N HIS A 33 -3.46 -5.25 4.62
CA HIS A 33 -4.56 -6.01 5.22
C HIS A 33 -5.50 -5.09 5.98
N VAL A 34 -6.71 -5.57 6.25
CA VAL A 34 -7.78 -4.80 6.89
C VAL A 34 -8.15 -5.45 8.23
N HIS A 35 -8.30 -4.63 9.25
CA HIS A 35 -8.90 -4.99 10.53
C HIS A 35 -10.26 -4.30 10.64
N ALA A 36 -11.28 -5.07 10.99
CA ALA A 36 -12.60 -4.55 11.33
C ALA A 36 -12.86 -4.87 12.81
N ARG A 37 -12.87 -3.85 13.66
CA ARG A 37 -13.10 -3.98 15.10
C ARG A 37 -14.34 -3.17 15.46
N GLY A 38 -15.49 -3.84 15.50
CA GLY A 38 -16.79 -3.18 15.63
C GLY A 38 -17.05 -2.25 14.44
N GLU A 39 -17.26 -0.97 14.70
CA GLU A 39 -17.47 0.05 13.66
C GLU A 39 -16.16 0.62 13.09
N GLU A 40 -15.01 0.35 13.72
CA GLU A 40 -13.73 0.86 13.25
C GLU A 40 -13.12 -0.07 12.21
N ILE A 41 -12.91 0.46 11.01
CA ILE A 41 -12.11 -0.17 9.97
C ILE A 41 -10.73 0.48 9.96
N SER A 42 -9.69 -0.33 10.05
CA SER A 42 -8.32 0.12 9.82
C SER A 42 -7.64 -0.74 8.77
N ALA A 43 -6.74 -0.15 8.00
CA ALA A 43 -5.94 -0.86 7.03
C ALA A 43 -4.46 -0.65 7.31
N THR A 44 -3.69 -1.73 7.29
CA THR A 44 -2.25 -1.69 7.48
C THR A 44 -1.57 -1.93 6.16
N LEU A 45 -0.83 -0.93 5.69
CA LEU A 45 0.05 -1.03 4.53
C LEU A 45 1.38 -1.65 4.98
N HIS A 46 1.86 -2.65 4.25
CA HIS A 46 3.21 -3.15 4.42
C HIS A 46 4.13 -2.45 3.42
N THR A 47 5.33 -2.03 3.81
CA THR A 47 6.32 -1.44 2.92
C THR A 47 7.71 -1.91 3.35
N ASP A 48 8.40 -2.60 2.44
CA ASP A 48 9.83 -2.84 2.63
C ASP A 48 10.63 -1.55 2.37
N GLN A 49 11.93 -1.57 2.65
CA GLN A 49 12.78 -0.39 2.50
C GLN A 49 12.67 0.24 1.11
N LYS A 50 12.65 -0.58 0.05
CA LYS A 50 12.59 -0.09 -1.32
C LYS A 50 11.27 0.61 -1.62
N ALA A 51 10.15 0.01 -1.22
CA ALA A 51 8.83 0.64 -1.34
C ALA A 51 8.74 1.95 -0.56
N ARG A 52 9.31 2.02 0.65
CA ARG A 52 9.32 3.23 1.47
C ARG A 52 10.06 4.38 0.81
N THR A 53 11.26 4.12 0.29
CA THR A 53 12.05 5.15 -0.40
C THR A 53 11.26 5.70 -1.60
N LYS A 54 10.74 4.81 -2.45
CA LYS A 54 10.00 5.21 -3.65
C LYS A 54 8.73 6.01 -3.33
N ILE A 55 7.95 5.56 -2.33
CA ILE A 55 6.75 6.26 -1.87
C ILE A 55 7.10 7.63 -1.28
N ALA A 56 8.21 7.74 -0.52
CA ALA A 56 8.62 9.00 0.08
C ALA A 56 9.02 10.05 -0.98
N GLU A 57 9.61 9.59 -2.08
CA GLU A 57 10.06 10.44 -3.20
C GLU A 57 8.92 10.86 -4.15
N ASP A 58 7.80 10.13 -4.18
CA ASP A 58 6.66 10.42 -5.04
C ASP A 58 5.87 11.65 -4.58
N GLN A 59 6.14 12.81 -5.18
CA GLN A 59 5.46 14.07 -4.85
C GLN A 59 3.98 14.10 -5.24
N SER A 60 3.48 13.12 -5.99
CA SER A 60 2.05 13.04 -6.33
C SER A 60 1.18 12.51 -5.18
N ILE A 61 1.80 11.87 -4.18
CA ILE A 61 1.12 11.32 -3.00
C ILE A 61 1.03 12.39 -1.90
N ASP A 62 -0.11 12.45 -1.20
CA ASP A 62 -0.30 13.31 -0.03
C ASP A 62 0.88 13.20 0.97
N TRP A 63 1.42 14.35 1.37
CA TRP A 63 2.64 14.40 2.18
C TRP A 63 2.46 13.77 3.56
N ARG A 64 1.25 13.78 4.14
CA ARG A 64 0.98 13.15 5.45
C ARG A 64 0.99 11.64 5.31
N ALA A 65 0.40 11.12 4.23
CA ALA A 65 0.44 9.70 3.90
C ALA A 65 1.89 9.22 3.70
N ARG A 66 2.72 10.01 3.00
CA ARG A 66 4.16 9.73 2.84
C ARG A 66 4.92 9.71 4.15
N ASP A 67 4.72 10.70 5.02
CA ASP A 67 5.43 10.77 6.31
C ASP A 67 5.12 9.58 7.22
N GLN A 68 3.87 9.09 7.22
CA GLN A 68 3.48 7.91 7.99
C GLN A 68 4.23 6.64 7.54
N VAL A 69 4.42 6.46 6.24
CA VAL A 69 5.10 5.29 5.67
C VAL A 69 6.62 5.37 5.74
N LYS A 70 7.19 6.59 5.65
CA LYS A 70 8.65 6.80 5.65
C LYS A 70 9.35 6.21 6.88
N LYS A 71 8.68 6.17 8.03
CA LYS A 71 9.29 5.86 9.34
C LYS A 71 9.18 4.40 9.76
N ARG A 72 8.31 3.59 9.13
CA ARG A 72 7.92 2.27 9.64
C ARG A 72 7.74 1.26 8.50
N THR A 73 8.05 -0.01 8.75
CA THR A 73 7.81 -1.07 7.74
C THR A 73 6.32 -1.29 7.55
N TRP A 74 5.52 -1.04 8.59
CA TRP A 74 4.07 -1.15 8.55
C TRP A 74 3.44 0.16 9.05
N ALA A 75 2.43 0.64 8.35
CA ALA A 75 1.70 1.85 8.70
C ALA A 75 0.19 1.55 8.71
N ALA A 76 -0.45 1.83 9.83
CA ALA A 76 -1.89 1.62 10.03
C ALA A 76 -2.66 2.93 9.80
N PHE A 77 -3.76 2.83 9.07
CA PHE A 77 -4.63 3.93 8.69
C PHE A 77 -6.05 3.60 9.13
N THR A 78 -6.66 4.44 9.95
CA THR A 78 -8.10 4.32 10.25
C THR A 78 -8.89 4.85 9.07
N LEU A 79 -9.83 4.07 8.54
CA LEU A 79 -10.62 4.37 7.36
C LEU A 79 -12.05 4.75 7.78
N ARG A 80 -12.28 6.03 8.08
CA ARG A 80 -13.60 6.52 8.52
C ARG A 80 -14.43 7.05 7.36
N SER A 81 -13.78 7.53 6.32
CA SER A 81 -14.41 8.19 5.19
C SER A 81 -13.62 7.99 3.89
N SER A 82 -14.21 8.43 2.79
CA SER A 82 -13.52 8.49 1.50
C SER A 82 -12.26 9.36 1.53
N LYS A 83 -12.19 10.37 2.42
CA LYS A 83 -11.02 11.23 2.59
C LYS A 83 -9.82 10.48 3.17
N ASP A 84 -10.06 9.41 3.92
CA ASP A 84 -9.02 8.55 4.47
C ASP A 84 -8.64 7.43 3.49
N LEU A 85 -9.64 6.95 2.74
CA LEU A 85 -9.46 5.88 1.77
C LEU A 85 -8.62 6.31 0.57
N VAL A 86 -8.81 7.52 0.04
CA VAL A 86 -8.10 7.97 -1.16
C VAL A 86 -6.58 8.00 -0.96
N PRO A 87 -6.03 8.69 0.06
CA PRO A 87 -4.58 8.69 0.31
C PRO A 87 -4.03 7.28 0.59
N PHE A 88 -4.80 6.45 1.30
CA PHE A 88 -4.41 5.06 1.53
C PHE A 88 -4.28 4.27 0.22
N MET A 89 -5.26 4.42 -0.69
CA MET A 89 -5.24 3.72 -1.98
C MET A 89 -4.15 4.24 -2.91
N GLU A 90 -3.74 5.51 -2.81
CA GLU A 90 -2.56 6.03 -3.50
C GLU A 90 -1.28 5.31 -3.07
N LEU A 91 -1.09 5.10 -1.77
CA LEU A 91 0.05 4.34 -1.24
C LEU A 91 0.03 2.87 -1.70
N VAL A 92 -1.14 2.23 -1.66
CA VAL A 92 -1.32 0.85 -2.16
C VAL A 92 -0.96 0.77 -3.64
N ARG A 93 -1.39 1.75 -4.43
CA ARG A 93 -1.10 1.82 -5.87
C ARG A 93 0.38 2.04 -6.14
N ALA A 94 1.03 2.98 -5.46
CA ALA A 94 2.46 3.22 -5.61
C ALA A 94 3.28 1.97 -5.32
N LYS A 95 2.90 1.22 -4.28
CA LYS A 95 3.50 -0.08 -3.98
C LYS A 95 3.22 -1.12 -5.07
N TYR A 96 1.98 -1.24 -5.52
CA TYR A 96 1.60 -2.17 -6.59
C TYR A 96 2.40 -1.90 -7.88
N ASP A 97 2.46 -0.64 -8.30
CA ASP A 97 3.15 -0.21 -9.51
C ASP A 97 4.66 -0.51 -9.41
N MET A 98 5.27 -0.28 -8.24
CA MET A 98 6.66 -0.68 -7.98
C MET A 98 6.88 -2.19 -8.15
N ILE A 99 6.05 -3.03 -7.52
CA ILE A 99 6.19 -4.50 -7.62
C ILE A 99 5.98 -4.96 -9.07
N ASN A 100 5.00 -4.37 -9.76
CA ASN A 100 4.69 -4.70 -11.14
C ASN A 100 5.82 -4.29 -12.10
N GLN A 101 6.46 -3.13 -11.89
CA GLN A 101 7.65 -2.72 -12.64
C GLN A 101 8.81 -3.70 -12.44
N GLU A 102 9.06 -4.12 -11.20
CA GLU A 102 10.09 -5.14 -10.89
C GLU A 102 9.80 -6.48 -11.58
N ALA A 103 8.55 -6.95 -11.51
CA ALA A 103 8.15 -8.21 -12.11
C ALA A 103 8.18 -8.18 -13.65
N SER A 104 7.93 -7.02 -14.26
CA SER A 104 7.93 -6.85 -15.71
C SER A 104 9.30 -6.50 -16.29
N GLY A 105 10.33 -6.29 -15.46
CA GLY A 105 11.66 -5.88 -15.90
C GLY A 105 11.71 -4.49 -16.56
N LYS A 106 10.62 -3.72 -16.50
CA LYS A 106 10.57 -2.36 -17.06
C LYS A 106 11.31 -1.41 -16.12
N GLN A 107 12.51 -1.00 -16.50
CA GLN A 107 13.16 0.17 -15.88
C GLN A 107 12.29 1.42 -16.10
N GLU A 108 12.27 2.31 -15.11
CA GLU A 108 11.66 3.63 -15.29
C GLU A 108 12.35 4.35 -16.44
N GLU A 109 11.58 4.70 -17.48
CA GLU A 109 12.01 5.67 -18.47
C GLU A 109 12.40 6.95 -17.73
N GLN A 110 13.71 7.21 -17.64
CA GLN A 110 14.23 8.51 -17.25
C GLN A 110 13.75 9.50 -18.30
N ARG A 111 12.65 10.20 -18.03
CA ARG A 111 12.27 11.34 -18.86
C ARG A 111 13.39 12.36 -18.75
N PRO A 112 14.00 12.79 -19.86
CA PRO A 112 15.04 13.81 -19.80
C PRO A 112 14.42 15.07 -19.20
N VAL A 113 15.01 15.53 -18.10
CA VAL A 113 14.75 16.87 -17.56
C VAL A 113 15.34 17.83 -18.59
N ALA A 114 14.48 18.53 -19.34
CA ALA A 114 14.92 19.66 -20.13
C ALA A 114 15.39 20.75 -19.15
N PHE A 115 16.64 21.18 -19.31
CA PHE A 115 17.24 22.31 -18.61
C PHE A 115 16.70 23.65 -19.13
#